data_AF-A0A173MKR0-F1
#
_entry.id   AF-A0A173MKR0-F1
#
_cell.length_a   1.000
_cell.length_b   1.000
_cell.length_c   1.000
_cell.angle_alpha   90.00
_cell.angle_beta   90.00
_cell.angle_gamma   90.00
#
_symmetry.space_group_name_H-M   'P 1'
#
loop_
_entity.id
_entity.type
_entity.pdbx_description
1 polymer ?
#
loop_
_entity_poly.entity_id
_entity_poly.type
_entity_poly.pdbx_seq_one_letter_code
_entity_poly.pdbx_strand_id
1 'polypeptide(L)' 'MRNLLIQTTAVIVVLFAIISPSFSQNGVVVSGVINNSNTGEKVSAVSVTIKGTKTGTYTNDRGFFH' A
#
# COMPACT_ATOMS: atom_id res chain seq x y z
N MET A 1 36.52 28.63 6.75
CA MET A 1 35.94 27.44 7.42
C MET A 1 34.41 27.50 7.54
N ARG A 2 33.81 28.62 7.99
CA ARG A 2 32.33 28.77 8.07
C ARG A 2 31.59 28.52 6.75
N ASN A 3 32.10 29.03 5.62
CA ASN A 3 31.45 28.86 4.32
C ASN A 3 31.55 27.42 3.78
N LEU A 4 32.63 26.72 4.11
CA LEU A 4 32.83 25.31 3.75
C LEU A 4 31.85 24.41 4.50
N LEU A 5 31.64 24.67 5.80
CA LEU A 5 30.65 23.95 6.62
C LEU A 5 29.23 24.15 6.10
N ILE A 6 28.88 25.37 5.67
CA ILE A 6 27.55 25.66 5.09
C ILE A 6 27.37 24.91 3.76
N GLN A 7 28.40 24.88 2.91
CA GLN A 7 28.36 24.18 1.63
C GLN A 7 28.23 22.66 1.81
N THR A 8 28.96 22.06 2.75
CA THR A 8 28.84 20.62 3.04
C THR A 8 27.46 20.25 3.56
N THR A 9 26.88 21.07 4.43
CA THR A 9 25.52 20.84 4.95
C THR A 9 24.48 20.95 3.85
N ALA A 10 24.60 21.95 2.95
CA ALA A 10 23.70 22.13 1.82
C ALA A 10 23.73 20.92 0.86
N VAL A 11 24.92 20.39 0.58
CA VAL A 11 25.09 19.20 -0.29
C VAL A 11 24.45 17.96 0.34
N ILE A 12 24.62 17.77 1.66
CA ILE A 12 24.02 16.62 2.38
C ILE A 12 22.48 16.69 2.35
N VAL A 13 21.90 17.88 2.55
CA VAL A 13 20.44 18.08 2.50
C VAL A 13 19.90 17.81 1.10
N VAL A 14 20.58 18.30 0.05
CA VAL A 14 20.19 18.05 -1.34
C VAL A 14 20.30 16.57 -1.68
N LEU A 15 21.37 15.91 -1.22
CA LEU A 15 21.54 14.48 -1.45
C LEU A 15 20.38 13.70 -0.82
N PHE A 16 20.04 13.96 0.46
CA PHE A 16 18.95 13.29 1.18
C PHE A 16 17.57 13.46 0.51
N ALA A 17 17.32 14.61 -0.11
CA ALA A 17 16.08 14.88 -0.83
C ALA A 17 15.94 14.05 -2.12
N ILE A 18 17.06 13.69 -2.77
CA ILE A 18 17.07 12.92 -4.02
C ILE A 18 16.94 11.41 -3.75
N ILE A 19 17.46 10.93 -2.62
CA ILE A 19 17.40 9.52 -2.17
C ILE A 19 16.13 9.19 -1.38
N SER A 20 15.07 9.98 -1.50
CA SER A 20 13.77 9.63 -0.92
C SER A 20 12.91 8.89 -1.97
N PRO A 21 13.04 7.56 -2.15
CA PRO A 21 12.11 6.81 -2.96
C PRO A 21 10.77 6.77 -2.24
N SER A 22 9.86 7.68 -2.58
CA SER A 22 8.45 7.58 -2.22
C SER A 22 7.74 6.53 -3.09
N PHE A 23 8.27 5.30 -3.18
CA PHE A 23 7.64 4.18 -3.91
C PHE A 23 6.47 3.56 -3.13
N SER A 24 5.58 4.38 -2.57
CA SER A 24 4.43 3.92 -1.77
C SER A 24 3.07 4.14 -2.45
N GLN A 25 3.00 4.74 -3.64
CA GLN A 25 1.75 5.36 -4.11
C GLN A 25 1.14 4.77 -5.39
N ASN A 26 1.73 3.73 -5.99
CA ASN A 26 1.17 3.12 -7.21
C ASN A 26 0.63 1.71 -6.96
N GLY A 27 0.10 1.44 -5.77
CA GLY A 27 -0.65 0.22 -5.51
C GLY A 27 -2.03 0.31 -6.15
N VAL A 28 -2.32 -0.57 -7.12
CA VAL A 28 -3.70 -0.75 -7.59
C VAL A 28 -4.50 -1.34 -6.44
N VAL A 29 -5.49 -0.60 -5.95
CA VAL A 29 -6.43 -1.09 -4.93
C VAL A 29 -7.42 -2.03 -5.59
N VAL A 30 -7.55 -3.23 -5.03
CA VAL A 30 -8.55 -4.22 -5.46
C VAL A 30 -9.51 -4.44 -4.29
N SER A 31 -10.74 -3.97 -4.44
CA SER A 31 -11.78 -4.07 -3.40
C SER A 31 -13.10 -4.57 -3.98
N GLY A 32 -13.93 -5.18 -3.15
CA GLY A 32 -15.24 -5.67 -3.57
C GLY A 32 -16.07 -6.26 -2.44
N VAL A 33 -17.25 -6.77 -2.78
CA VAL A 33 -18.15 -7.50 -1.87
C VAL A 33 -18.33 -8.91 -2.40
N ILE A 34 -18.23 -9.90 -1.52
CA ILE A 34 -18.48 -11.31 -1.84
C ILE A 34 -19.84 -11.73 -1.30
N ASN A 35 -20.65 -12.29 -2.20
CA ASN A 35 -21.98 -12.82 -1.91
C ASN A 35 -22.04 -14.31 -2.24
N ASN A 36 -22.85 -15.06 -1.49
CA ASN A 36 -23.20 -16.44 -1.83
C ASN A 36 -24.07 -16.44 -3.10
N SER A 37 -23.71 -17.23 -4.10
CA SER A 37 -24.42 -17.26 -5.39
C SER A 37 -25.84 -17.83 -5.30
N ASN A 38 -26.11 -18.68 -4.31
CA ASN A 38 -27.40 -19.36 -4.15
C ASN A 38 -28.39 -18.54 -3.33
N THR A 39 -27.91 -17.88 -2.27
CA THR A 39 -28.77 -17.12 -1.34
C THR A 39 -28.70 -15.60 -1.54
N GLY A 40 -27.67 -15.09 -2.21
CA GLY A 40 -27.42 -13.66 -2.35
C GLY A 40 -26.85 -12.98 -1.10
N GLU A 41 -26.68 -13.72 -0.01
CA GLU A 41 -26.22 -13.18 1.28
C GLU A 41 -24.73 -12.82 1.25
N LYS A 42 -24.35 -11.81 2.04
CA LYS A 42 -22.95 -11.40 2.22
C LYS A 42 -22.21 -12.44 3.06
N VAL A 43 -20.97 -12.77 2.67
CA VAL A 43 -20.18 -13.82 3.34
C VAL A 43 -18.93 -13.23 3.99
N SER A 44 -18.83 -13.39 5.30
CA SER A 44 -17.68 -12.96 6.11
C SER A 44 -16.58 -14.02 6.15
N ALA A 45 -15.36 -13.60 6.50
CA ALA A 45 -14.20 -14.47 6.68
C ALA A 45 -13.79 -15.29 5.44
N VAL A 46 -14.14 -14.82 4.23
CA VAL A 46 -13.68 -15.42 2.97
C VAL A 46 -12.25 -14.95 2.69
N SER A 47 -11.33 -15.89 2.43
CA SER A 47 -9.97 -15.56 2.03
C SER A 47 -9.93 -15.07 0.57
N VAL A 48 -9.34 -13.90 0.37
CA VAL A 48 -9.07 -13.31 -0.94
C VAL A 48 -7.57 -13.21 -1.12
N THR A 49 -7.04 -13.76 -2.23
CA THR A 49 -5.61 -13.73 -2.54
C THR A 49 -5.41 -13.31 -3.99
N ILE A 50 -4.48 -12.39 -4.23
CA ILE A 50 -4.10 -11.99 -5.59
C ILE A 50 -3.07 -13.01 -6.10
N LYS A 51 -3.46 -13.81 -7.09
CA LYS A 51 -2.60 -14.83 -7.71
C LYS A 51 -1.27 -14.21 -8.17
N GLY A 52 -0.18 -14.91 -7.90
CA GLY A 52 1.18 -14.44 -8.24
C GLY A 52 1.78 -13.45 -7.25
N THR A 53 1.08 -13.11 -6.17
CA THR A 53 1.58 -12.23 -5.11
C THR A 53 1.46 -12.91 -3.74
N LYS A 54 2.03 -12.27 -2.71
CA LYS A 54 1.76 -12.62 -1.29
C LYS A 54 0.65 -11.78 -0.67
N THR A 55 -0.01 -10.94 -1.47
CA THR A 55 -1.07 -10.03 -1.01
C THR A 55 -2.39 -10.78 -0.91
N GLY A 56 -3.00 -10.70 0.25
CA GLY A 56 -4.31 -11.27 0.52
C GLY A 56 -4.96 -10.60 1.72
N THR A 57 -6.26 -10.80 1.84
CA THR A 57 -7.10 -10.22 2.88
C THR A 57 -8.30 -11.15 3.14
N TYR A 58 -9.13 -10.81 4.11
CA TYR A 58 -10.38 -11.52 4.39
C TYR A 58 -11.56 -10.55 4.31
N THR A 59 -12.72 -11.06 3.91
CA THR A 59 -13.95 -10.26 3.96
C THR A 59 -14.37 -9.99 5.41
N ASN A 60 -14.88 -8.78 5.66
CA ASN A 60 -15.46 -8.42 6.95
C ASN A 60 -16.89 -8.97 7.15
N ASP A 61 -17.53 -8.59 8.24
CA ASP A 61 -18.92 -8.91 8.61
C ASP A 61 -19.97 -8.51 7.55
N ARG A 62 -19.64 -7.56 6.68
CA ARG A 62 -20.47 -7.09 5.56
C ARG A 62 -20.06 -7.70 4.21
N GLY A 63 -19.20 -8.71 4.21
CA GLY A 63 -18.70 -9.37 3.01
C GLY A 63 -17.73 -8.52 2.17
N PHE A 64 -17.29 -7.37 2.68
CA PHE A 64 -16.42 -6.42 1.96
C PHE A 64 -14.95 -6.74 2.21
N PHE A 65 -14.13 -6.64 1.16
CA PHE A 65 -12.67 -6.71 1.22
C PHE A 65 -12.03 -5.52 0.49
N HIS A 66 -10.84 -5.15 0.93
CA HIS A 66 -9.95 -4.14 0.36
C HIS A 66 -8.51 -4.54 0.68
#